data_AF-A0A0B8P5W5-F1
#
_entry.id   AF-A0A0B8P5W5-F1
#
_cell.length_a   1.000
_cell.length_b   1.000
_cell.length_c   1.000
_cell.angle_alpha   90.00
_cell.angle_beta   90.00
_cell.angle_gamma   90.00
#
_symmetry.space_group_name_H-M   'P 1'
#
loop_
_entity.id
_entity.type
_entity.pdbx_description
1 polymer ?
#
loop_
_entity_poly.entity_id
_entity_poly.type
_entity_poly.pdbx_seq_one_letter_code
_entity_poly.pdbx_strand_id
1 'polypeptide(L)'
;MANHVAVAFEDNPEHAISELRSERNKVLASLNEVEGKEAEFKQAITKAKQALSLLDKLAPSIDLIEDETLAERADEAKARVDELIQSKVNLDRHLATADKLRPIVSALAADPEQFDAIEQEYEEVDEALQSLKSQSFALSNVYERKAHFGYADSEKLLEKSSELSEQLKAKLVVAEQQKERAREGYKQAQQQHSQYNQLLATLKSSHQAKTETVQEFKQELSSAGIVLDDAILERATTRKQELHQGIETSRSRQAELSKTVTATELELKSGTKALKKQQKEYQELRRFVVTAKAGWCAVLKLAREHDVERRLHKRELVYLSEGELRSMSDKSLGSLRLAVANEEDLRDALRASEDNAYPERKVLFYIAVYQFLRERIRQDIIRTDDPVEAIEEMEVELARLTEELNQRESRLAISSESVSSIIKKTIQREQNRIRILNQACLTFTLVRLTVCV
;
A
#
# COMPACT_ATOMS: atom_id res chain seq x y z
N MET A 1 19.56 -89.61 -3.78
CA MET A 1 20.94 -89.10 -3.64
C MET A 1 21.40 -88.17 -4.78
N ALA A 2 20.52 -87.66 -5.67
CA ALA A 2 20.92 -86.81 -6.79
C ALA A 2 20.73 -85.29 -6.60
N ASN A 3 20.07 -84.84 -5.51
CA ASN A 3 19.77 -83.41 -5.31
C ASN A 3 20.86 -82.62 -4.55
N HIS A 4 21.96 -83.24 -4.15
CA HIS A 4 23.04 -82.57 -3.41
C HIS A 4 24.35 -82.40 -4.21
N VAL A 5 24.41 -82.89 -5.45
CA VAL A 5 25.60 -82.79 -6.30
C VAL A 5 25.59 -81.52 -7.16
N ALA A 6 24.41 -80.98 -7.50
CA ALA A 6 24.29 -79.74 -8.28
C ALA A 6 24.75 -78.49 -7.51
N VAL A 7 24.57 -78.47 -6.18
CA VAL A 7 24.93 -77.34 -5.30
C VAL A 7 26.46 -77.10 -5.22
N ALA A 8 27.27 -78.11 -5.55
CA ALA A 8 28.73 -77.99 -5.54
C ALA A 8 29.32 -77.29 -6.80
N PHE A 9 28.51 -77.10 -7.85
CA PHE A 9 28.91 -76.46 -9.11
C PHE A 9 28.24 -75.10 -9.35
N GLU A 10 27.45 -74.62 -8.38
CA GLU A 10 26.91 -73.25 -8.40
C GLU A 10 27.97 -72.26 -7.89
N ASP A 11 27.98 -71.05 -8.45
CA ASP A 11 28.91 -69.99 -8.03
C ASP A 11 28.79 -69.75 -6.52
N ASN A 12 29.94 -69.66 -5.83
CA ASN A 12 29.96 -69.59 -4.37
C ASN A 12 29.13 -68.39 -3.88
N PRO A 13 27.98 -68.60 -3.21
CA PRO A 13 27.08 -67.53 -2.81
C PRO A 13 27.75 -66.57 -1.81
N GLU A 14 28.77 -67.02 -1.07
CA GLU A 14 29.52 -66.15 -0.16
C GLU A 14 30.34 -65.08 -0.89
N HIS A 15 30.80 -65.35 -2.12
CA HIS A 15 31.55 -64.38 -2.92
C HIS A 15 30.63 -63.27 -3.44
N ALA A 16 29.46 -63.62 -3.97
CA ALA A 16 28.45 -62.65 -4.39
C ALA A 16 27.94 -61.80 -3.22
N ILE A 17 27.76 -62.41 -2.03
CA ILE A 17 27.40 -61.67 -0.81
C ILE A 17 28.54 -60.74 -0.38
N SER A 18 29.80 -61.13 -0.54
CA SER A 18 30.96 -60.28 -0.25
C SER A 18 31.03 -59.06 -1.18
N GLU A 19 30.81 -59.26 -2.48
CA GLU A 19 30.76 -58.18 -3.47
C GLU A 19 29.61 -57.20 -3.18
N LEU A 20 28.39 -57.70 -2.93
CA LEU A 20 27.25 -56.87 -2.56
C LEU A 20 27.47 -56.13 -1.23
N ARG A 21 28.17 -56.74 -0.25
CA ARG A 21 28.56 -56.06 0.99
C ARG A 21 29.58 -54.95 0.73
N SER A 22 30.53 -55.16 -0.18
CA SER A 22 31.51 -54.15 -0.59
C SER A 22 30.84 -52.97 -1.28
N GLU A 23 29.93 -53.23 -2.23
CA GLU A 23 29.14 -52.19 -2.89
C GLU A 23 28.26 -51.43 -1.91
N ARG A 24 27.55 -52.14 -1.02
CA ARG A 24 26.77 -51.52 0.06
C ARG A 24 27.64 -50.62 0.93
N ASN A 25 28.84 -51.07 1.31
CA ASN A 25 29.74 -50.26 2.14
C ASN A 25 30.27 -49.03 1.39
N LYS A 26 30.54 -49.13 0.08
CA LYS A 26 30.89 -47.97 -0.76
C LYS A 26 29.75 -46.97 -0.85
N VAL A 27 28.52 -47.44 -1.08
CA VAL A 27 27.32 -46.59 -1.12
C VAL A 27 27.09 -45.93 0.23
N LEU A 28 27.20 -46.67 1.34
CA LEU A 28 27.09 -46.12 2.70
C LEU A 28 28.17 -45.06 2.99
N ALA A 29 29.40 -45.28 2.54
CA ALA A 29 30.46 -44.28 2.68
C ALA A 29 30.14 -43.00 1.89
N SER A 30 29.66 -43.12 0.65
CA SER A 30 29.24 -41.97 -0.15
C SER A 30 28.02 -41.26 0.42
N LEU A 31 27.08 -42.00 1.02
CA LEU A 31 25.90 -41.46 1.67
C LEU A 31 26.30 -40.63 2.89
N ASN A 32 27.16 -41.18 3.75
CA ASN A 32 27.67 -40.46 4.92
C ASN A 32 28.44 -39.19 4.53
N GLU A 33 29.19 -39.22 3.42
CA GLU A 33 29.89 -38.03 2.92
C GLU A 33 28.91 -36.94 2.44
N VAL A 34 27.86 -37.34 1.71
CA VAL A 34 26.82 -36.41 1.23
C VAL A 34 26.00 -35.86 2.40
N GLU A 35 25.62 -36.69 3.37
CA GLU A 35 24.92 -36.26 4.59
C GLU A 35 25.76 -35.27 5.42
N GLY A 36 27.08 -35.50 5.50
CA GLY A 36 28.02 -34.57 6.12
C GLY A 36 28.04 -33.21 5.42
N LYS A 37 28.17 -33.21 4.09
CA LYS A 37 28.12 -31.97 3.27
C LYS A 37 26.77 -31.26 3.39
N GLU A 38 25.66 -32.00 3.44
CA GLU A 38 24.32 -31.43 3.63
C GLU A 38 24.20 -30.74 4.99
N ALA A 39 24.74 -31.34 6.06
CA ALA A 39 24.77 -30.73 7.38
C ALA A 39 25.61 -29.44 7.40
N GLU A 40 26.77 -29.44 6.75
CA GLU A 40 27.63 -28.26 6.59
C GLU A 40 26.89 -27.13 5.84
N PHE A 41 26.24 -27.44 4.71
CA PHE A 41 25.47 -26.44 3.95
C PHE A 41 24.29 -25.89 4.75
N LYS A 42 23.57 -26.74 5.51
CA LYS A 42 22.49 -26.27 6.40
C LYS A 42 23.02 -25.28 7.43
N GLN A 43 24.18 -25.54 8.02
CA GLN A 43 24.81 -24.62 8.97
C GLN A 43 25.28 -23.32 8.29
N ALA A 44 25.79 -23.38 7.07
CA ALA A 44 26.16 -22.20 6.30
C ALA A 44 24.93 -21.32 5.98
N ILE A 45 23.81 -21.94 5.60
CA ILE A 45 22.55 -21.24 5.32
C ILE A 45 22.01 -20.56 6.58
N THR A 46 22.06 -21.20 7.74
CA THR A 46 21.58 -20.57 8.98
C THR A 46 22.45 -19.36 9.36
N LYS A 47 23.78 -19.48 9.23
CA LYS A 47 24.71 -18.35 9.42
C LYS A 47 24.43 -17.21 8.44
N ALA A 48 24.21 -17.52 7.15
CA ALA A 48 23.89 -16.51 6.13
C ALA A 48 22.55 -15.80 6.41
N LYS A 49 21.53 -16.53 6.86
CA LYS A 49 20.24 -15.94 7.26
C LYS A 49 20.38 -15.02 8.47
N GLN A 50 21.20 -15.40 9.45
CA GLN A 50 21.51 -14.55 10.60
C GLN A 50 22.24 -13.27 10.15
N ALA A 51 23.24 -13.39 9.27
CA ALA A 51 23.96 -12.25 8.71
C ALA A 51 23.03 -11.29 7.94
N LEU A 52 22.14 -11.81 7.09
CA LEU A 52 21.13 -11.00 6.39
C LEU A 52 20.21 -10.28 7.39
N SER A 53 19.75 -10.96 8.43
CA SER A 53 18.89 -10.31 9.44
C SER A 53 19.58 -9.19 10.23
N LEU A 54 20.91 -9.25 10.37
CA LEU A 54 21.71 -8.17 10.96
C LEU A 54 21.90 -7.03 9.95
N LEU A 55 22.12 -7.36 8.67
CA LEU A 55 22.25 -6.38 7.61
C LEU A 55 20.95 -5.59 7.43
N ASP A 56 19.79 -6.25 7.43
CA ASP A 56 18.47 -5.60 7.33
C ASP A 56 18.21 -4.64 8.49
N LYS A 57 18.76 -4.93 9.69
CA LYS A 57 18.68 -4.03 10.84
C LYS A 57 19.61 -2.82 10.71
N LEU A 58 20.74 -2.98 10.03
CA LEU A 58 21.74 -1.92 9.82
C LEU A 58 21.46 -1.06 8.58
N ALA A 59 20.72 -1.59 7.61
CA ALA A 59 20.33 -0.92 6.37
C ALA A 59 19.77 0.51 6.58
N PRO A 60 18.83 0.78 7.51
CA PRO A 60 18.31 2.14 7.71
C PRO A 60 19.34 3.12 8.31
N SER A 61 20.44 2.64 8.89
CA SER A 61 21.50 3.46 9.48
C SER A 61 22.76 3.53 8.62
N ILE A 62 22.79 2.88 7.46
CA ILE A 62 24.02 2.74 6.68
C ILE A 62 24.54 4.10 6.21
N ASP A 63 23.64 4.98 5.76
CA ASP A 63 23.96 6.35 5.33
C ASP A 63 24.55 7.19 6.47
N LEU A 64 24.17 6.92 7.73
CA LEU A 64 24.72 7.60 8.92
C LEU A 64 26.05 7.00 9.37
N ILE A 65 26.28 5.71 9.10
CA ILE A 65 27.53 5.01 9.43
C ILE A 65 28.62 5.35 8.41
N GLU A 66 28.24 5.52 7.14
CA GLU A 66 29.14 5.88 6.04
C GLU A 66 29.43 7.39 5.96
N ASP A 67 28.67 8.24 6.66
CA ASP A 67 28.91 9.68 6.71
C ASP A 67 30.09 10.02 7.64
N GLU A 68 31.29 10.15 7.06
CA GLU A 68 32.51 10.57 7.76
C GLU A 68 32.42 12.00 8.32
N THR A 69 31.50 12.84 7.81
CA THR A 69 31.32 14.24 8.24
C THR A 69 30.34 14.40 9.40
N LEU A 70 29.71 13.30 9.84
CA LEU A 70 28.68 13.33 10.88
C LEU A 70 29.19 13.92 12.20
N ALA A 71 30.42 13.57 12.59
CA ALA A 71 31.06 14.09 13.80
C ALA A 71 31.31 15.60 13.72
N GLU A 72 31.83 16.07 12.58
CA GLU A 72 32.09 17.49 12.33
C GLU A 72 30.78 18.29 12.34
N ARG A 73 29.72 17.79 11.69
CA ARG A 73 28.39 18.41 11.70
C ARG A 73 27.77 18.45 13.09
N ALA A 74 27.99 17.42 13.90
CA ALA A 74 27.52 17.39 15.29
C ALA A 74 28.26 18.43 16.14
N ASP A 75 29.56 18.61 15.94
CA ASP A 75 30.34 19.61 16.66
C ASP A 75 30.04 21.04 16.19
N GLU A 76 29.82 21.26 14.89
CA GLU A 76 29.29 22.53 14.37
C GLU A 76 27.92 22.86 14.96
N ALA A 77 27.02 21.87 15.06
CA ALA A 77 25.71 22.06 15.65
C ALA A 77 25.82 22.46 17.13
N LYS A 78 26.69 21.80 17.90
CA LYS A 78 26.96 22.19 19.31
C LYS A 78 27.50 23.62 19.40
N ALA A 79 28.48 23.97 18.56
CA ALA A 79 29.06 25.31 18.55
C ALA A 79 28.00 26.39 18.25
N ARG A 80 27.08 26.14 17.30
CA ARG A 80 25.96 27.05 17.01
C ARG A 80 24.98 27.16 18.18
N VAL A 81 24.71 26.06 18.88
CA VAL A 81 23.87 26.11 20.09
C VAL A 81 24.53 26.97 21.16
N ASP A 82 25.84 26.82 21.37
CA ASP A 82 26.57 27.63 22.34
C ASP A 82 26.57 29.12 21.96
N GLU A 83 26.73 29.45 20.68
CA GLU A 83 26.65 30.83 20.16
C GLU A 83 25.25 31.44 20.39
N LEU A 84 24.19 30.66 20.16
CA LEU A 84 22.81 31.09 20.42
C LEU A 84 22.54 31.30 21.91
N ILE A 85 23.09 30.45 22.77
CA ILE A 85 22.99 30.61 24.22
C ILE A 85 23.68 31.91 24.66
N GLN A 86 24.89 32.18 24.15
CA GLN A 86 25.62 33.42 24.44
C GLN A 86 24.86 34.65 23.93
N SER A 87 24.31 34.58 22.72
CA SER A 87 23.50 35.66 22.13
C SER A 87 22.26 35.95 22.96
N LYS A 88 21.58 34.91 23.46
CA LYS A 88 20.44 35.06 24.37
C LYS A 88 20.84 35.72 25.67
N VAL A 89 21.93 35.29 26.30
CA VAL A 89 22.43 35.92 27.55
C VAL A 89 22.78 37.40 27.32
N ASN A 90 23.39 37.73 26.19
CA ASN A 90 23.69 39.11 25.81
C ASN A 90 22.41 39.93 25.59
N LEU A 91 21.40 39.38 24.91
CA LEU A 91 20.10 40.01 24.77
C LEU A 91 19.46 40.24 26.15
N ASP A 92 19.34 39.22 26.98
CA ASP A 92 18.74 39.33 28.32
C ASP A 92 19.43 40.40 29.17
N ARG A 93 20.76 40.54 29.05
CA ARG A 93 21.54 41.57 29.76
C ARG A 93 21.29 42.99 29.25
N HIS A 94 21.10 43.18 27.94
CA HIS A 94 21.09 44.49 27.31
C HIS A 94 19.71 44.96 26.83
N LEU A 95 18.72 44.08 26.75
CA LEU A 95 17.37 44.39 26.27
C LEU A 95 16.72 45.49 27.12
N ALA A 96 16.77 45.34 28.46
CA ALA A 96 16.20 46.31 29.38
C ALA A 96 16.85 47.70 29.28
N THR A 97 18.14 47.78 28.94
CA THR A 97 18.82 49.05 28.67
C THR A 97 18.47 49.60 27.30
N ALA A 98 18.36 48.75 26.27
CA ALA A 98 17.99 49.16 24.93
C ALA A 98 16.56 49.69 24.87
N ASP A 99 15.61 49.05 25.56
CA ASP A 99 14.21 49.50 25.62
C ASP A 99 14.07 50.88 26.27
N LYS A 100 14.90 51.19 27.28
CA LYS A 100 14.95 52.52 27.90
C LYS A 100 15.55 53.59 26.99
N LEU A 101 16.53 53.22 26.16
CA LEU A 101 17.18 54.16 25.24
C LEU A 101 16.36 54.39 23.97
N ARG A 102 15.61 53.38 23.49
CA ARG A 102 14.81 53.42 22.27
C ARG A 102 13.94 54.68 22.08
N PRO A 103 13.20 55.19 23.08
CA PRO A 103 12.40 56.41 22.89
C PRO A 103 13.22 57.71 22.85
N ILE A 104 14.48 57.71 23.30
CA ILE A 104 15.33 58.91 23.44
C ILE A 104 16.37 58.99 22.31
N VAL A 105 16.60 57.90 21.58
CA VAL A 105 17.59 57.84 20.47
C VAL A 105 17.30 58.87 19.38
N SER A 106 16.04 59.21 19.11
CA SER A 106 15.68 60.27 18.14
C SER A 106 16.13 61.66 18.59
N ALA A 107 16.27 61.90 19.90
CA ALA A 107 16.75 63.17 20.43
C ALA A 107 18.25 63.38 20.19
N LEU A 108 19.03 62.30 20.02
CA LEU A 108 20.46 62.38 19.66
C LEU A 108 20.67 62.86 18.21
N ALA A 109 19.63 62.87 17.38
CA ALA A 109 19.67 63.40 16.02
C ALA A 109 19.31 64.89 15.94
N ALA A 110 18.82 65.49 17.03
CA ALA A 110 18.53 66.92 17.11
C ALA A 110 19.81 67.69 17.50
N ASP A 111 20.01 68.84 16.86
CA ASP A 111 21.18 69.69 17.10
C ASP A 111 21.03 70.44 18.44
N PRO A 112 21.94 70.28 19.42
CA PRO A 112 21.84 70.92 20.74
C PRO A 112 21.73 72.45 20.67
N GLU A 113 22.36 73.07 19.67
CA GLU A 113 22.35 74.54 19.51
C GLU A 113 20.96 75.08 19.16
N GLN A 114 20.09 74.26 18.55
CA GLN A 114 18.70 74.66 18.26
C GLN A 114 17.83 74.67 19.52
N PHE A 115 18.14 73.84 20.51
CA PHE A 115 17.42 73.86 21.79
C PHE A 115 17.73 75.14 22.57
N ASP A 116 19.01 75.49 22.68
CA ASP A 116 19.45 76.72 23.36
C ASP A 116 18.87 77.98 22.67
N ALA A 117 18.75 77.98 21.34
CA ALA A 117 18.11 79.06 20.60
C ALA A 117 16.60 79.18 20.90
N ILE A 118 15.87 78.06 20.98
CA ILE A 118 14.43 78.05 21.31
C ILE A 118 14.20 78.48 22.77
N GLU A 119 15.09 78.12 23.68
CA GLU A 119 15.02 78.55 25.08
C GLU A 119 15.20 80.07 25.21
N GLN A 120 16.17 80.64 24.48
CA GLN A 120 16.34 82.10 24.40
C GLN A 120 15.13 82.81 23.77
N GLU A 121 14.59 82.28 22.67
CA GLU A 121 13.37 82.83 22.05
C GLU A 121 12.16 82.78 23.02
N TYR A 122 12.05 81.73 23.83
CA TYR A 122 10.99 81.62 24.84
C TYR A 122 11.13 82.68 25.93
N GLU A 123 12.35 82.89 26.45
CA GLU A 123 12.61 83.91 27.47
C GLU A 123 12.29 85.32 26.95
N GLU A 124 12.70 85.66 25.71
CA GLU A 124 12.38 86.93 25.08
C GLU A 124 10.86 87.16 24.93
N VAL A 125 10.12 86.11 24.55
CA VAL A 125 8.67 86.16 24.40
C VAL A 125 7.95 86.32 25.75
N ASP A 126 8.45 85.67 26.82
CA ASP A 126 7.86 85.83 28.15
C ASP A 126 8.07 87.26 28.69
N GLU A 127 9.25 87.83 28.52
CA GLU A 127 9.52 89.23 28.89
C GLU A 127 8.60 90.20 28.15
N ALA A 128 8.42 90.02 26.84
CA ALA A 128 7.50 90.81 26.03
C ALA A 128 6.04 90.68 26.51
N LEU A 129 5.62 89.48 26.90
CA LEU A 129 4.29 89.21 27.44
C LEU A 129 4.07 89.85 28.82
N GLN A 130 5.07 89.83 29.69
CA GLN A 130 5.02 90.53 30.98
C GLN A 130 4.90 92.06 30.79
N SER A 131 5.64 92.62 29.84
CA SER A 131 5.53 94.04 29.46
C SER A 131 4.12 94.38 28.96
N LEU A 132 3.56 93.59 28.05
CA LEU A 132 2.20 93.76 27.54
C LEU A 132 1.14 93.68 28.64
N LYS A 133 1.27 92.74 29.59
CA LYS A 133 0.39 92.67 30.76
C LYS A 133 0.44 93.95 31.59
N SER A 134 1.64 94.50 31.83
CA SER A 134 1.78 95.76 32.57
C SER A 134 1.11 96.94 31.86
N GLN A 135 1.29 97.05 30.54
CA GLN A 135 0.65 98.08 29.72
C GLN A 135 -0.87 97.93 29.68
N SER A 136 -1.37 96.70 29.53
CA SER A 136 -2.81 96.41 29.58
C SER A 136 -3.41 96.76 30.94
N PHE A 137 -2.70 96.49 32.04
CA PHE A 137 -3.13 96.86 33.39
C PHE A 137 -3.18 98.39 33.59
N ALA A 138 -2.19 99.11 33.07
CA ALA A 138 -2.18 100.57 33.09
C ALA A 138 -3.36 101.16 32.29
N LEU A 139 -3.63 100.63 31.10
CA LEU A 139 -4.78 101.03 30.28
C LEU A 139 -6.12 100.70 30.95
N SER A 140 -6.25 99.54 31.59
CA SER A 140 -7.46 99.18 32.35
C SER A 140 -7.70 100.15 33.49
N ASN A 141 -6.65 100.54 34.23
CA ASN A 141 -6.74 101.56 35.28
C ASN A 141 -7.25 102.91 34.75
N VAL A 142 -6.76 103.34 33.59
CA VAL A 142 -7.21 104.59 32.96
C VAL A 142 -8.67 104.47 32.52
N TYR A 143 -9.07 103.32 31.96
CA TYR A 143 -10.43 103.05 31.52
C TYR A 143 -11.42 103.00 32.69
N GLU A 144 -11.08 102.36 33.80
CA GLU A 144 -11.90 102.33 35.02
C GLU A 144 -12.08 103.73 35.60
N ARG A 145 -11.05 104.58 35.51
CA ARG A 145 -11.11 105.98 35.96
C ARG A 145 -11.75 106.92 34.93
N LYS A 146 -12.23 106.42 33.78
CA LYS A 146 -12.88 107.22 32.72
C LYS A 146 -14.01 108.11 33.24
N ALA A 147 -14.79 107.64 34.22
CA ALA A 147 -15.87 108.41 34.84
C ALA A 147 -15.34 109.69 35.53
N HIS A 148 -14.12 109.66 36.08
CA HIS A 148 -13.51 110.82 36.74
C HIS A 148 -13.02 111.90 35.78
N PHE A 149 -12.79 111.57 34.51
CA PHE A 149 -12.47 112.55 33.46
C PHE A 149 -13.71 113.33 32.98
N GLY A 150 -14.93 112.89 33.32
CA GLY A 150 -16.18 113.58 33.00
C GLY A 150 -16.56 114.72 33.95
N TYR A 151 -15.85 114.91 35.06
CA TYR A 151 -16.09 116.03 36.00
C TYR A 151 -15.59 117.38 35.48
N ALA A 152 -14.83 117.41 34.38
CA ALA A 152 -14.36 118.66 33.76
C ALA A 152 -15.52 119.54 33.21
N ASP A 153 -16.65 118.93 32.84
CA ASP A 153 -17.83 119.65 32.32
C ASP A 153 -18.83 120.04 33.42
N SER A 154 -18.71 119.49 34.62
CA SER A 154 -19.59 119.82 35.76
C SER A 154 -19.33 121.23 36.32
N GLU A 155 -18.16 121.81 36.05
CA GLU A 155 -17.82 123.21 36.35
C GLU A 155 -18.47 124.21 35.38
N LYS A 156 -18.81 123.79 34.15
CA LYS A 156 -19.31 124.67 33.08
C LYS A 156 -20.82 124.65 32.88
N LEU A 157 -21.55 123.74 33.53
CA LEU A 157 -22.98 123.53 33.34
C LEU A 157 -23.90 124.34 34.28
N LEU A 158 -23.36 125.32 35.02
CA LEU A 158 -24.14 126.18 35.92
C LEU A 158 -24.88 127.34 35.23
N GLU A 159 -24.68 127.56 33.92
CA GLU A 159 -24.97 128.88 33.33
C GLU A 159 -26.23 129.01 32.46
N LYS A 160 -26.92 127.95 32.00
CA LYS A 160 -28.09 128.12 31.08
C LYS A 160 -29.14 127.03 31.22
N SER A 161 -30.28 127.34 31.85
CA SER A 161 -31.29 126.35 32.27
C SER A 161 -32.53 126.19 31.37
N SER A 162 -32.82 127.08 30.40
CA SER A 162 -34.06 126.98 29.59
C SER A 162 -33.88 126.35 28.21
N GLU A 163 -32.84 126.69 27.44
CA GLU A 163 -32.44 125.98 26.19
C GLU A 163 -32.07 124.51 26.44
N LEU A 164 -31.67 124.22 27.68
CA LEU A 164 -31.33 122.89 28.16
C LEU A 164 -32.52 121.91 28.02
N SER A 165 -33.75 122.37 28.24
CA SER A 165 -34.92 121.50 28.32
C SER A 165 -35.34 120.94 26.95
N GLU A 166 -35.27 121.74 25.87
CA GLU A 166 -35.52 121.27 24.51
C GLU A 166 -34.35 120.44 23.98
N GLN A 167 -33.11 120.83 24.27
CA GLN A 167 -31.93 120.02 23.94
C GLN A 167 -31.91 118.69 24.70
N LEU A 168 -32.43 118.63 25.92
CA LEU A 168 -32.59 117.39 26.68
C LEU A 168 -33.67 116.49 26.08
N LYS A 169 -34.80 117.04 25.61
CA LYS A 169 -35.80 116.26 24.87
C LYS A 169 -35.23 115.69 23.57
N ALA A 170 -34.49 116.49 22.80
CA ALA A 170 -33.82 116.02 21.59
C ALA A 170 -32.75 114.96 21.88
N LYS A 171 -31.92 115.15 22.92
CA LYS A 171 -30.94 114.15 23.39
C LYS A 171 -31.62 112.88 23.92
N LEU A 172 -32.79 113.00 24.55
CA LEU A 172 -33.57 111.85 25.03
C LEU A 172 -34.11 111.03 23.86
N VAL A 173 -34.63 111.66 22.81
CA VAL A 173 -35.05 110.95 21.58
C VAL A 173 -33.85 110.25 20.92
N VAL A 174 -32.69 110.89 20.84
CA VAL A 174 -31.46 110.26 20.31
C VAL A 174 -30.99 109.10 21.20
N ALA A 175 -31.06 109.24 22.52
CA ALA A 175 -30.71 108.20 23.47
C ALA A 175 -31.69 107.02 23.42
N GLU A 176 -32.99 107.26 23.23
CA GLU A 176 -34.00 106.22 23.01
C GLU A 176 -33.75 105.48 21.70
N GLN A 177 -33.46 106.19 20.60
CA GLN A 177 -33.08 105.57 19.33
C GLN A 177 -31.78 104.76 19.44
N GLN A 178 -30.77 105.24 20.19
CA GLN A 178 -29.54 104.49 20.45
C GLN A 178 -29.80 103.24 21.30
N LYS A 179 -30.67 103.34 22.31
CA LYS A 179 -31.09 102.20 23.13
C LYS A 179 -31.82 101.15 22.30
N GLU A 180 -32.71 101.55 21.40
CA GLU A 180 -33.39 100.63 20.48
C GLU A 180 -32.40 99.95 19.54
N ARG A 181 -31.48 100.70 18.91
CA ARG A 181 -30.42 100.12 18.06
C ARG A 181 -29.52 99.16 18.82
N ALA A 182 -29.11 99.49 20.04
CA ALA A 182 -28.30 98.60 20.87
C ALA A 182 -29.07 97.33 21.26
N ARG A 183 -30.38 97.45 21.55
CA ARG A 183 -31.25 96.31 21.86
C ARG A 183 -31.45 95.40 20.64
N GLU A 184 -31.61 95.96 19.45
CA GLU A 184 -31.68 95.20 18.20
C GLU A 184 -30.35 94.52 17.88
N GLY A 185 -29.22 95.23 18.00
CA GLY A 185 -27.89 94.66 17.83
C GLY A 185 -27.59 93.52 18.80
N TYR A 186 -27.98 93.68 20.08
CA TYR A 186 -27.87 92.62 21.07
C TYR A 186 -28.74 91.41 20.70
N LYS A 187 -29.99 91.63 20.25
CA LYS A 187 -30.89 90.54 19.83
C LYS A 187 -30.32 89.77 18.63
N GLN A 188 -29.71 90.46 17.66
CA GLN A 188 -29.03 89.83 16.53
C GLN A 188 -27.81 89.02 16.97
N ALA A 189 -26.94 89.59 17.81
CA ALA A 189 -25.77 88.88 18.35
C ALA A 189 -26.19 87.66 19.20
N GLN A 190 -27.26 87.76 19.98
CA GLN A 190 -27.81 86.64 20.75
C GLN A 190 -28.35 85.53 19.84
N GLN A 191 -29.01 85.87 18.73
CA GLN A 191 -29.45 84.90 17.73
C GLN A 191 -28.26 84.21 17.05
N GLN A 192 -27.22 84.95 16.66
CA GLN A 192 -26.00 84.38 16.09
C GLN A 192 -25.29 83.45 17.10
N HIS A 193 -25.18 83.86 18.37
CA HIS A 193 -24.62 83.02 19.43
C HIS A 193 -25.42 81.73 19.61
N SER A 194 -26.76 81.78 19.56
CA SER A 194 -27.62 80.61 19.61
C SER A 194 -27.37 79.66 18.43
N GLN A 195 -27.22 80.20 17.21
CA GLN A 195 -26.89 79.42 16.00
C GLN A 195 -25.51 78.74 16.12
N TYR A 196 -24.49 79.46 16.60
CA TYR A 196 -23.16 78.88 16.83
C TYR A 196 -23.17 77.81 17.92
N ASN A 197 -23.96 77.98 18.99
CA ASN A 197 -24.11 76.95 20.01
C ASN A 197 -24.80 75.70 19.47
N GLN A 198 -25.79 75.83 18.60
CA GLN A 198 -26.41 74.68 17.92
C GLN A 198 -25.40 73.95 17.03
N LEU A 199 -24.62 74.67 16.23
CA LEU A 199 -23.54 74.08 15.41
C LEU A 199 -22.50 73.36 16.28
N LEU A 200 -22.06 73.99 17.37
CA LEU A 200 -21.12 73.38 18.31
C LEU A 200 -21.69 72.08 18.92
N ALA A 201 -22.97 72.06 19.27
CA ALA A 201 -23.63 70.85 19.78
C ALA A 201 -23.65 69.73 18.72
N THR A 202 -23.95 70.07 17.46
CA THR A 202 -23.90 69.08 16.36
C THR A 202 -22.49 68.53 16.12
N LEU A 203 -21.47 69.38 16.15
CA LEU A 203 -20.07 68.98 15.99
C LEU A 203 -19.61 68.10 17.16
N LYS A 204 -19.98 68.44 18.40
CA LYS A 204 -19.68 67.62 19.58
C LYS A 204 -20.32 66.24 19.49
N SER A 205 -21.60 66.17 19.10
CA SER A 205 -22.30 64.89 18.90
C SER A 205 -21.66 64.07 17.77
N SER A 206 -21.28 64.69 16.65
CA SER A 206 -20.59 64.02 15.55
C SER A 206 -19.22 63.47 15.98
N HIS A 207 -18.43 64.29 16.67
CA HIS A 207 -17.14 63.88 17.22
C HIS A 207 -17.31 62.69 18.19
N GLN A 208 -18.29 62.76 19.09
CA GLN A 208 -18.58 61.68 20.03
C GLN A 208 -18.95 60.38 19.31
N ALA A 209 -19.85 60.41 18.33
CA ALA A 209 -20.21 59.24 17.54
C ALA A 209 -19.00 58.67 16.77
N LYS A 210 -18.11 59.53 16.25
CA LYS A 210 -16.86 59.10 15.61
C LYS A 210 -15.88 58.47 16.59
N THR A 211 -15.77 58.99 17.81
CA THR A 211 -14.92 58.36 18.83
C THR A 211 -15.46 57.01 19.29
N GLU A 212 -16.78 56.86 19.44
CA GLU A 212 -17.43 55.59 19.80
C GLU A 212 -17.19 54.54 18.70
N THR A 213 -17.45 54.88 17.44
CA THR A 213 -17.18 53.95 16.30
C THR A 213 -15.70 53.55 16.19
N VAL A 214 -14.75 54.46 16.46
CA VAL A 214 -13.32 54.11 16.49
C VAL A 214 -12.99 53.16 17.65
N GLN A 215 -13.64 53.32 18.81
CA GLN A 215 -13.46 52.41 19.94
C GLN A 215 -14.04 51.03 19.64
N GLU A 216 -15.23 50.96 19.03
CA GLU A 216 -15.85 49.72 18.58
C GLU A 216 -14.91 48.97 17.61
N PHE A 217 -14.39 49.64 16.59
CA PHE A 217 -13.44 49.01 15.67
C PHE A 217 -12.16 48.51 16.34
N LYS A 218 -11.62 49.25 17.32
CA LYS A 218 -10.46 48.79 18.10
C LYS A 218 -10.78 47.52 18.89
N GLN A 219 -11.97 47.45 19.49
CA GLN A 219 -12.42 46.27 20.22
C GLN A 219 -12.64 45.08 19.28
N GLU A 220 -13.30 45.29 18.13
CA GLU A 220 -13.50 44.26 17.10
C GLU A 220 -12.17 43.68 16.61
N LEU A 221 -11.22 44.55 16.23
CA LEU A 221 -9.88 44.13 15.79
C LEU A 221 -9.13 43.37 16.88
N SER A 222 -9.20 43.83 18.13
CA SER A 222 -8.60 43.14 19.27
C SER A 222 -9.25 41.77 19.51
N SER A 223 -10.58 41.67 19.42
CA SER A 223 -11.30 40.40 19.58
C SER A 223 -10.99 39.39 18.48
N ALA A 224 -10.72 39.88 17.27
CA ALA A 224 -10.21 39.07 16.16
C ALA A 224 -8.74 38.67 16.34
N GLY A 225 -8.06 39.16 17.39
CA GLY A 225 -6.65 38.90 17.68
C GLY A 225 -5.69 39.69 16.79
N ILE A 226 -6.17 40.75 16.13
CA ILE A 226 -5.36 41.59 15.23
C ILE A 226 -4.77 42.75 16.05
N VAL A 227 -3.46 42.72 16.23
CA VAL A 227 -2.71 43.80 16.90
C VAL A 227 -2.37 44.88 15.89
N LEU A 228 -2.83 46.11 16.11
CA LEU A 228 -2.55 47.28 15.27
C LEU A 228 -1.09 47.76 15.44
N ASP A 229 -0.16 47.24 14.64
CA ASP A 229 1.22 47.72 14.52
C ASP A 229 1.68 47.82 13.04
N ASP A 230 2.87 48.38 12.80
CA ASP A 230 3.41 48.54 11.44
C ASP A 230 3.71 47.18 10.76
N ALA A 231 3.80 46.09 11.53
CA ALA A 231 4.13 44.75 11.06
C ALA A 231 2.89 43.86 10.77
N ILE A 232 1.66 44.37 10.90
CA ILE A 232 0.42 43.60 10.63
C ILE A 232 0.44 42.97 9.26
N LEU A 233 0.81 43.75 8.24
CA LEU A 233 0.72 43.33 6.85
C LEU A 233 1.67 42.15 6.61
N GLU A 234 2.88 42.22 7.15
CA GLU A 234 3.85 41.13 7.10
C GLU A 234 3.35 39.89 7.85
N ARG A 235 2.85 40.02 9.08
CA ARG A 235 2.29 38.86 9.81
C ARG A 235 1.09 38.24 9.10
N ALA A 236 0.18 39.06 8.56
CA ALA A 236 -1.00 38.58 7.85
C ALA A 236 -0.63 37.88 6.53
N THR A 237 0.36 38.41 5.80
CA THR A 237 0.85 37.79 4.56
C THR A 237 1.58 36.48 4.83
N THR A 238 2.45 36.43 5.83
CA THR A 238 3.11 35.19 6.28
C THR A 238 2.09 34.16 6.73
N ARG A 239 1.13 34.55 7.58
CA ARG A 239 0.07 33.64 8.04
C ARG A 239 -0.78 33.11 6.89
N LYS A 240 -1.11 33.96 5.92
CA LYS A 240 -1.80 33.55 4.69
C LYS A 240 -0.98 32.54 3.91
N GLN A 241 0.33 32.77 3.72
CA GLN A 241 1.21 31.85 3.01
C GLN A 241 1.33 30.50 3.74
N GLU A 242 1.51 30.50 5.06
CA GLU A 242 1.51 29.29 5.90
C GLU A 242 0.22 28.48 5.72
N LEU A 243 -0.94 29.15 5.79
CA LEU A 243 -2.24 28.50 5.61
C LEU A 243 -2.39 27.95 4.18
N HIS A 244 -1.94 28.68 3.16
CA HIS A 244 -1.94 28.18 1.79
C HIS A 244 -1.06 26.94 1.62
N GLN A 245 0.17 26.96 2.13
CA GLN A 245 1.06 25.80 2.12
C GLN A 245 0.46 24.61 2.89
N GLY A 246 -0.17 24.86 4.05
CA GLY A 246 -0.89 23.85 4.81
C GLY A 246 -2.06 23.23 4.05
N ILE A 247 -2.82 24.04 3.31
CA ILE A 247 -3.91 23.56 2.46
C ILE A 247 -3.37 22.76 1.27
N GLU A 248 -2.31 23.23 0.61
CA GLU A 248 -1.70 22.53 -0.53
C GLU A 248 -1.13 21.17 -0.14
N THR A 249 -0.38 21.10 0.96
CA THR A 249 0.15 19.84 1.50
C THR A 249 -0.98 18.88 1.90
N SER A 250 -2.04 19.38 2.55
CA SER A 250 -3.22 18.58 2.89
C SER A 250 -3.94 18.05 1.64
N ARG A 251 -4.13 18.89 0.61
CA ARG A 251 -4.73 18.49 -0.66
C ARG A 251 -3.89 17.45 -1.40
N SER A 252 -2.56 17.63 -1.44
CA SER A 252 -1.64 16.65 -2.03
C SER A 252 -1.75 15.29 -1.33
N ARG A 253 -1.68 15.31 0.01
CA ARG A 253 -1.80 14.09 0.82
C ARG A 253 -3.17 13.42 0.64
N GLN A 254 -4.25 14.20 0.57
CA GLN A 254 -5.59 13.67 0.30
C GLN A 254 -5.67 13.00 -1.08
N ALA A 255 -5.07 13.61 -2.11
CA ALA A 255 -5.05 13.05 -3.46
C ALA A 255 -4.23 11.74 -3.52
N GLU A 256 -3.09 11.68 -2.85
CA GLU A 256 -2.28 10.46 -2.71
C GLU A 256 -3.05 9.35 -1.97
N LEU A 257 -3.64 9.67 -0.82
CA LEU A 257 -4.45 8.72 -0.06
C LEU A 257 -5.62 8.18 -0.90
N SER A 258 -6.31 9.05 -1.63
CA SER A 258 -7.39 8.64 -2.55
C SER A 258 -6.91 7.64 -3.61
N LYS A 259 -5.73 7.86 -4.21
CA LYS A 259 -5.11 6.90 -5.14
C LYS A 259 -4.80 5.57 -4.46
N THR A 260 -4.24 5.59 -3.25
CA THR A 260 -3.94 4.33 -2.51
C THR A 260 -5.21 3.57 -2.12
N VAL A 261 -6.27 4.26 -1.71
CA VAL A 261 -7.56 3.64 -1.38
C VAL A 261 -8.17 2.97 -2.61
N THR A 262 -8.19 3.66 -3.75
CA THR A 262 -8.73 3.08 -4.99
C THR A 262 -7.93 1.86 -5.46
N ALA A 263 -6.59 1.89 -5.36
CA ALA A 263 -5.74 0.75 -5.68
C ALA A 263 -5.99 -0.45 -4.76
N THR A 264 -6.02 -0.23 -3.44
CA THR A 264 -6.26 -1.28 -2.45
C THR A 264 -7.65 -1.88 -2.55
N GLU A 265 -8.68 -1.08 -2.88
CA GLU A 265 -10.02 -1.59 -3.16
C GLU A 265 -10.07 -2.50 -4.38
N LEU A 266 -9.33 -2.19 -5.44
CA LEU A 266 -9.25 -3.04 -6.64
C LEU A 266 -8.54 -4.35 -6.33
N GLU A 267 -7.42 -4.30 -5.60
CA GLU A 267 -6.71 -5.49 -5.14
C GLU A 267 -7.61 -6.38 -4.28
N LEU A 268 -8.34 -5.80 -3.32
CA LEU A 268 -9.28 -6.52 -2.47
C LEU A 268 -10.43 -7.15 -3.27
N LYS A 269 -11.00 -6.43 -4.25
CA LYS A 269 -12.00 -6.98 -5.18
C LYS A 269 -11.45 -8.14 -6.01
N SER A 270 -10.20 -8.07 -6.44
CA SER A 270 -9.55 -9.15 -7.19
C SER A 270 -9.26 -10.37 -6.31
N GLY A 271 -8.71 -10.16 -5.11
CA GLY A 271 -8.40 -11.21 -4.14
C GLY A 271 -9.65 -11.93 -3.64
N THR A 272 -10.73 -11.20 -3.37
CA THR A 272 -12.02 -11.80 -2.98
C THR A 272 -12.64 -12.65 -4.10
N LYS A 273 -12.52 -12.25 -5.37
CA LYS A 273 -12.94 -13.07 -6.51
C LYS A 273 -12.10 -14.34 -6.63
N ALA A 274 -10.78 -14.23 -6.51
CA ALA A 274 -9.87 -15.38 -6.55
C ALA A 274 -10.18 -16.36 -5.41
N LEU A 275 -10.40 -15.87 -4.19
CA LEU A 275 -10.75 -16.68 -3.03
C LEU A 275 -12.06 -17.45 -3.24
N LYS A 276 -13.11 -16.80 -3.76
CA LYS A 276 -14.38 -17.47 -4.07
C LYS A 276 -14.22 -18.57 -5.11
N LYS A 277 -13.39 -18.35 -6.15
CA LYS A 277 -13.08 -19.37 -7.16
C LYS A 277 -12.37 -20.56 -6.53
N GLN A 278 -11.31 -20.32 -5.76
CA GLN A 278 -10.56 -21.37 -5.06
C GLN A 278 -11.43 -22.15 -4.07
N GLN A 279 -12.31 -21.47 -3.34
CA GLN A 279 -13.25 -22.13 -2.43
C GLN A 279 -14.21 -23.07 -3.18
N LYS A 280 -14.72 -22.65 -4.34
CA LYS A 280 -15.58 -23.48 -5.18
C LYS A 280 -14.83 -24.70 -5.71
N GLU A 281 -13.63 -24.50 -6.27
CA GLU A 281 -12.76 -25.58 -6.77
C GLU A 281 -12.42 -26.59 -5.67
N TYR A 282 -12.09 -26.10 -4.47
CA TYR A 282 -11.84 -26.97 -3.32
C TYR A 282 -13.07 -27.79 -2.92
N GLN A 283 -14.26 -27.19 -2.90
CA GLN A 283 -15.50 -27.91 -2.59
C GLN A 283 -15.81 -28.99 -3.63
N GLU A 284 -15.61 -28.69 -4.91
CA GLU A 284 -15.78 -29.65 -6.01
C GLU A 284 -14.79 -30.80 -5.90
N LEU A 285 -13.50 -30.51 -5.69
CA LEU A 285 -12.46 -31.52 -5.54
C LEU A 285 -12.70 -32.39 -4.30
N ARG A 286 -13.11 -31.78 -3.17
CA ARG A 286 -13.45 -32.52 -1.96
C ARG A 286 -14.62 -33.47 -2.19
N ARG A 287 -15.68 -33.03 -2.89
CA ARG A 287 -16.81 -33.89 -3.25
C ARG A 287 -16.34 -35.05 -4.13
N PHE A 288 -15.53 -34.77 -5.15
CA PHE A 288 -14.95 -35.79 -6.02
C PHE A 288 -14.18 -36.85 -5.23
N VAL A 289 -13.25 -36.43 -4.35
CA VAL A 289 -12.45 -37.35 -3.53
C VAL A 289 -13.32 -38.18 -2.58
N VAL A 290 -14.33 -37.58 -1.95
CA VAL A 290 -15.25 -38.31 -1.06
C VAL A 290 -16.04 -39.36 -1.83
N THR A 291 -16.57 -39.02 -3.00
CA THR A 291 -17.30 -39.97 -3.87
C THR A 291 -16.38 -41.08 -4.36
N ALA A 292 -15.17 -40.75 -4.84
CA ALA A 292 -14.19 -41.75 -5.28
C ALA A 292 -13.78 -42.70 -4.14
N LYS A 293 -13.59 -42.18 -2.92
CA LYS A 293 -13.31 -43.01 -1.74
C LYS A 293 -14.47 -43.94 -1.41
N ALA A 294 -15.72 -43.45 -1.48
CA ALA A 294 -16.90 -44.27 -1.26
C ALA A 294 -17.01 -45.40 -2.32
N GLY A 295 -16.77 -45.09 -3.59
CA GLY A 295 -16.70 -46.08 -4.67
C GLY A 295 -15.63 -47.14 -4.44
N TRP A 296 -14.42 -46.73 -4.02
CA TRP A 296 -13.34 -47.67 -3.69
C TRP A 296 -13.68 -48.57 -2.49
N CYS A 297 -14.30 -48.03 -1.45
CA CYS A 297 -14.81 -48.82 -0.33
C CYS A 297 -15.84 -49.87 -0.79
N ALA A 298 -16.75 -49.50 -1.71
CA ALA A 298 -17.72 -50.42 -2.29
C ALA A 298 -17.04 -51.52 -3.14
N VAL A 299 -16.06 -51.15 -3.97
CA VAL A 299 -15.22 -52.09 -4.74
C VAL A 299 -14.58 -53.12 -3.81
N LEU A 300 -13.90 -52.67 -2.74
CA LEU A 300 -13.24 -53.57 -1.79
C LEU A 300 -14.23 -54.51 -1.09
N LYS A 301 -15.42 -54.01 -0.74
CA LYS A 301 -16.47 -54.82 -0.11
C LYS A 301 -16.99 -55.90 -1.05
N LEU A 302 -17.36 -55.52 -2.27
CA LEU A 302 -17.83 -56.46 -3.31
C LEU A 302 -16.75 -57.49 -3.67
N ALA A 303 -15.50 -57.07 -3.76
CA ALA A 303 -14.39 -57.95 -4.10
C ALA A 303 -14.15 -59.04 -3.03
N ARG A 304 -14.34 -58.70 -1.74
CA ARG A 304 -14.28 -59.66 -0.63
C ARG A 304 -15.48 -60.59 -0.58
N GLU A 305 -16.69 -60.04 -0.67
CA GLU A 305 -17.94 -60.80 -0.54
C GLU A 305 -18.11 -61.86 -1.64
N HIS A 306 -17.55 -61.62 -2.83
CA HIS A 306 -17.66 -62.52 -3.98
C HIS A 306 -16.36 -63.27 -4.34
N ASP A 307 -15.39 -63.36 -3.42
CA ASP A 307 -14.09 -64.03 -3.61
C ASP A 307 -13.25 -63.53 -4.81
N VAL A 308 -13.56 -62.33 -5.35
CA VAL A 308 -12.83 -61.73 -6.48
C VAL A 308 -11.41 -61.36 -6.05
N GLU A 309 -11.23 -60.89 -4.81
CA GLU A 309 -9.93 -60.53 -4.25
C GLU A 309 -8.94 -61.69 -4.28
N ARG A 310 -9.39 -62.90 -3.91
CA ARG A 310 -8.56 -64.12 -3.92
C ARG A 310 -8.18 -64.54 -5.35
N ARG A 311 -9.10 -64.38 -6.31
CA ARG A 311 -8.88 -64.75 -7.72
C ARG A 311 -7.91 -63.82 -8.44
N LEU A 312 -7.89 -62.55 -8.03
CA LEU A 312 -6.98 -61.53 -8.56
C LEU A 312 -5.61 -61.54 -7.87
N HIS A 313 -5.49 -62.12 -6.68
CA HIS A 313 -4.20 -62.33 -5.99
C HIS A 313 -3.36 -63.43 -6.67
N LYS A 314 -2.91 -63.18 -7.90
CA LYS A 314 -1.97 -64.04 -8.63
C LYS A 314 -0.59 -63.39 -8.67
N ARG A 315 0.45 -64.19 -8.39
CA ARG A 315 1.86 -63.71 -8.38
C ARG A 315 2.28 -63.10 -9.72
N GLU A 316 1.72 -63.57 -10.82
CA GLU A 316 1.97 -63.06 -12.18
C GLU A 316 1.46 -61.62 -12.38
N LEU A 317 0.36 -61.24 -11.73
CA LEU A 317 -0.22 -59.91 -11.85
C LEU A 317 0.52 -58.86 -11.01
N VAL A 318 1.30 -59.29 -10.03
CA VAL A 318 2.07 -58.40 -9.13
C VAL A 318 3.23 -57.71 -9.85
N TYR A 319 3.80 -58.35 -10.88
CA TYR A 319 4.95 -57.81 -11.62
C TYR A 319 4.54 -56.93 -12.82
N LEU A 320 3.25 -56.76 -13.07
CA LEU A 320 2.74 -55.93 -14.16
C LEU A 320 2.56 -54.48 -13.71
N SER A 321 2.87 -53.55 -14.61
CA SER A 321 2.60 -52.14 -14.41
C SER A 321 1.10 -51.83 -14.46
N GLU A 322 0.68 -50.69 -13.89
CA GLU A 322 -0.71 -50.25 -13.93
C GLU A 322 -1.27 -50.18 -15.37
N GLY A 323 -0.44 -49.72 -16.32
CA GLY A 323 -0.82 -49.65 -17.73
C GLY A 323 -1.05 -51.01 -18.37
N GLU A 324 -0.23 -52.00 -18.03
CA GLU A 324 -0.38 -53.38 -18.50
C GLU A 324 -1.61 -54.06 -17.90
N LEU A 325 -1.86 -53.87 -16.60
CA LEU A 325 -3.06 -54.38 -15.93
C LEU A 325 -4.35 -53.78 -16.52
N ARG A 326 -4.36 -52.48 -16.81
CA ARG A 326 -5.47 -51.81 -17.52
C ARG A 326 -5.64 -52.36 -18.93
N SER A 327 -4.56 -52.52 -19.69
CA SER A 327 -4.63 -53.08 -21.06
C SER A 327 -5.15 -54.52 -21.08
N MET A 328 -4.72 -55.36 -20.12
CA MET A 328 -5.24 -56.71 -19.95
C MET A 328 -6.72 -56.72 -19.58
N SER A 329 -7.14 -55.81 -18.68
CA SER A 329 -8.54 -55.60 -18.33
C SER A 329 -9.36 -55.20 -19.57
N ASP A 330 -8.91 -54.21 -20.34
CA ASP A 330 -9.63 -53.71 -21.53
C ASP A 330 -9.74 -54.78 -22.63
N LYS A 331 -8.68 -55.58 -22.84
CA LYS A 331 -8.73 -56.74 -23.74
C LYS A 331 -9.74 -57.78 -23.26
N SER A 332 -9.74 -58.10 -21.97
CA SER A 332 -10.70 -59.05 -21.40
C SER A 332 -12.15 -58.56 -21.50
N LEU A 333 -12.40 -57.26 -21.28
CA LEU A 333 -13.70 -56.63 -21.49
C LEU A 333 -14.11 -56.69 -22.97
N GLY A 334 -13.17 -56.46 -23.90
CA GLY A 334 -13.41 -56.61 -25.34
C GLY A 334 -13.84 -58.03 -25.73
N SER A 335 -13.21 -59.06 -25.16
CA SER A 335 -13.61 -60.45 -25.37
C SER A 335 -14.97 -60.77 -24.73
N LEU A 336 -15.24 -60.26 -23.54
CA LEU A 336 -16.52 -60.43 -22.87
C LEU A 336 -17.67 -59.74 -23.60
N ARG A 337 -17.45 -58.57 -24.23
CA ARG A 337 -18.45 -57.91 -25.11
C ARG A 337 -18.96 -58.82 -26.21
N LEU A 338 -18.09 -59.64 -26.80
CA LEU A 338 -18.47 -60.59 -27.85
C LEU A 338 -19.19 -61.81 -27.28
N ALA A 339 -18.73 -62.34 -26.14
CA ALA A 339 -19.31 -63.52 -25.50
C ALA A 339 -20.71 -63.26 -24.90
N VAL A 340 -20.94 -62.04 -24.43
CA VAL A 340 -22.19 -61.59 -23.79
C VAL A 340 -23.19 -61.01 -24.79
N ALA A 341 -22.82 -60.90 -26.07
CA ALA A 341 -23.60 -60.20 -27.10
C ALA A 341 -25.05 -60.70 -27.26
N ASN A 342 -25.36 -61.92 -26.83
CA ASN A 342 -26.69 -62.53 -26.97
C ASN A 342 -27.55 -62.44 -25.70
N GLU A 343 -26.98 -62.03 -24.56
CA GLU A 343 -27.67 -61.95 -23.26
C GLU A 343 -27.97 -60.49 -22.90
N GLU A 344 -29.24 -60.13 -22.71
CA GLU A 344 -29.65 -58.73 -22.53
C GLU A 344 -29.18 -58.14 -21.19
N ASP A 345 -29.40 -58.87 -20.09
CA ASP A 345 -29.06 -58.41 -18.74
C ASP A 345 -27.55 -58.15 -18.55
N LEU A 346 -26.71 -59.03 -19.12
CA LEU A 346 -25.27 -58.88 -19.05
C LEU A 346 -24.74 -57.78 -19.98
N ARG A 347 -25.42 -57.48 -21.10
CA ARG A 347 -25.08 -56.32 -21.97
C ARG A 347 -25.34 -55.01 -21.25
N ASP A 348 -26.44 -54.90 -20.53
CA ASP A 348 -26.75 -53.69 -19.75
C ASP A 348 -25.82 -53.53 -18.55
N ALA A 349 -25.47 -54.63 -17.86
CA ALA A 349 -24.44 -54.61 -16.81
C ALA A 349 -23.06 -54.20 -17.36
N LEU A 350 -22.71 -54.63 -18.58
CA LEU A 350 -21.47 -54.25 -19.25
C LEU A 350 -21.46 -52.76 -19.61
N ARG A 351 -22.54 -52.24 -20.21
CA ARG A 351 -22.68 -50.80 -20.51
C ARG A 351 -22.58 -49.96 -19.25
N ALA A 352 -23.19 -50.40 -18.14
CA ALA A 352 -23.10 -49.72 -16.86
C ALA A 352 -21.68 -49.74 -16.26
N SER A 353 -20.88 -50.76 -16.56
CA SER A 353 -19.52 -50.95 -16.06
C SER A 353 -18.44 -50.10 -16.76
N GLU A 354 -18.72 -49.62 -17.97
CA GLU A 354 -17.78 -48.83 -18.76
C GLU A 354 -17.64 -47.39 -18.24
N ASP A 355 -18.56 -46.96 -17.37
CA ASP A 355 -18.50 -45.67 -16.70
C ASP A 355 -17.40 -45.66 -15.62
N ASN A 356 -16.32 -44.92 -15.89
CA ASN A 356 -15.20 -44.76 -14.98
C ASN A 356 -15.54 -43.94 -13.70
N ALA A 357 -16.71 -43.29 -13.65
CA ALA A 357 -17.15 -42.56 -12.45
C ALA A 357 -17.57 -43.49 -11.31
N TYR A 358 -17.94 -44.74 -11.62
CA TYR A 358 -18.44 -45.73 -10.67
C TYR A 358 -17.64 -47.04 -10.78
N PRO A 359 -16.42 -47.10 -10.21
CA PRO A 359 -15.52 -48.25 -10.36
C PRO A 359 -16.13 -49.56 -9.82
N GLU A 360 -17.07 -49.48 -8.88
CA GLU A 360 -17.80 -50.63 -8.34
C GLU A 360 -18.61 -51.39 -9.39
N ARG A 361 -19.09 -50.71 -10.44
CA ARG A 361 -19.89 -51.34 -11.51
C ARG A 361 -19.07 -52.31 -12.34
N LYS A 362 -17.76 -52.09 -12.49
CA LYS A 362 -16.85 -53.05 -13.13
C LYS A 362 -16.80 -54.36 -12.37
N VAL A 363 -16.66 -54.31 -11.04
CA VAL A 363 -16.65 -55.51 -10.21
C VAL A 363 -18.00 -56.22 -10.24
N LEU A 364 -19.11 -55.48 -10.17
CA LEU A 364 -20.47 -56.04 -10.30
C LEU A 364 -20.68 -56.76 -11.63
N PHE A 365 -20.22 -56.18 -12.73
CA PHE A 365 -20.29 -56.84 -14.03
C PHE A 365 -19.52 -58.17 -14.05
N TYR A 366 -18.28 -58.20 -13.56
CA TYR A 366 -17.52 -59.45 -13.47
C TYR A 366 -18.17 -60.50 -12.55
N ILE A 367 -18.82 -60.06 -11.47
CA ILE A 367 -19.61 -60.95 -10.59
C ILE A 367 -20.79 -61.54 -11.36
N ALA A 368 -21.54 -60.71 -12.09
CA ALA A 368 -22.71 -61.14 -12.87
C ALA A 368 -22.30 -62.14 -13.98
N VAL A 369 -21.22 -61.85 -14.71
CA VAL A 369 -20.66 -62.78 -15.72
C VAL A 369 -20.26 -64.10 -15.07
N TYR A 370 -19.60 -64.07 -13.91
CA TYR A 370 -19.20 -65.29 -13.22
C TYR A 370 -20.40 -66.12 -12.74
N GLN A 371 -21.44 -65.47 -12.22
CA GLN A 371 -22.69 -66.13 -11.82
C GLN A 371 -23.36 -66.79 -13.02
N PHE A 372 -23.51 -66.05 -14.12
CA PHE A 372 -24.09 -66.55 -15.36
C PHE A 372 -23.32 -67.76 -15.92
N LEU A 373 -21.99 -67.67 -16.01
CA LEU A 373 -21.17 -68.80 -16.48
C LEU A 373 -21.30 -70.02 -15.56
N ARG A 374 -21.35 -69.82 -14.24
CA ARG A 374 -21.53 -70.90 -13.27
C ARG A 374 -22.91 -71.55 -13.40
N GLU A 375 -23.95 -70.76 -13.62
CA GLU A 375 -25.31 -71.25 -13.84
C GLU A 375 -25.46 -71.97 -15.17
N ARG A 376 -24.87 -71.43 -16.24
CA ARG A 376 -24.81 -72.08 -17.55
C ARG A 376 -24.04 -73.39 -17.51
N ILE A 377 -22.82 -73.43 -16.96
CA ILE A 377 -22.05 -74.68 -16.80
C ILE A 377 -22.84 -75.69 -15.95
N ARG A 378 -23.51 -75.25 -14.89
CA ARG A 378 -24.37 -76.14 -14.09
C ARG A 378 -25.55 -76.67 -14.92
N GLN A 379 -26.21 -75.84 -15.70
CA GLN A 379 -27.32 -76.24 -16.57
C GLN A 379 -26.85 -77.17 -17.70
N ASP A 380 -25.70 -76.89 -18.32
CA ASP A 380 -25.10 -77.71 -19.36
C ASP A 380 -24.69 -79.09 -18.79
N ILE A 381 -24.11 -79.14 -17.58
CA ILE A 381 -23.82 -80.41 -16.87
C ILE A 381 -25.11 -81.18 -16.53
N ILE A 382 -26.19 -80.49 -16.13
CA ILE A 382 -27.47 -81.12 -15.76
C ILE A 382 -28.29 -81.56 -16.99
N ARG A 383 -28.12 -80.89 -18.14
CA ARG A 383 -28.87 -81.14 -19.38
C ARG A 383 -28.22 -82.20 -20.27
N THR A 384 -26.99 -82.61 -19.96
CA THR A 384 -26.30 -83.69 -20.68
C THR A 384 -26.70 -85.03 -20.05
N ASP A 385 -27.62 -85.75 -20.69
CA ASP A 385 -28.10 -87.07 -20.24
C ASP A 385 -27.17 -88.24 -20.63
N ASP A 386 -25.97 -87.99 -21.19
CA ASP A 386 -24.94 -89.03 -21.34
C ASP A 386 -23.51 -88.47 -21.27
N PRO A 387 -22.77 -88.62 -20.16
CA PRO A 387 -21.43 -88.05 -19.96
C PRO A 387 -20.35 -88.67 -20.85
N VAL A 388 -20.63 -89.79 -21.52
CA VAL A 388 -19.68 -90.48 -22.41
C VAL A 388 -19.62 -89.80 -23.78
N GLU A 389 -20.77 -89.41 -24.34
CA GLU A 389 -20.86 -88.79 -25.68
C GLU A 389 -20.26 -87.37 -25.68
N ALA A 390 -20.42 -86.63 -24.58
CA ALA A 390 -19.79 -85.32 -24.39
C ALA A 390 -18.25 -85.40 -24.26
N ILE A 391 -17.72 -86.48 -23.69
CA ILE A 391 -16.27 -86.73 -23.64
C ILE A 391 -15.76 -87.08 -25.04
N GLU A 392 -16.51 -87.87 -25.82
CA GLU A 392 -16.16 -88.21 -27.19
C GLU A 392 -16.18 -86.99 -28.14
N GLU A 393 -17.19 -86.11 -28.05
CA GLU A 393 -17.20 -84.85 -28.82
C GLU A 393 -16.06 -83.91 -28.40
N MET A 394 -15.75 -83.83 -27.09
CA MET A 394 -14.60 -83.07 -26.61
C MET A 394 -13.27 -83.68 -27.07
N GLU A 395 -13.13 -85.00 -27.15
CA GLU A 395 -11.93 -85.66 -27.68
C GLU A 395 -11.76 -85.41 -29.17
N VAL A 396 -12.86 -85.40 -29.94
CA VAL A 396 -12.85 -85.04 -31.38
C VAL A 396 -12.51 -83.56 -31.57
N GLU A 397 -13.05 -82.66 -30.75
CA GLU A 397 -12.70 -81.24 -30.78
C GLU A 397 -11.26 -80.97 -30.33
N LEU A 398 -10.76 -81.68 -29.31
CA LEU A 398 -9.37 -81.58 -28.86
C LEU A 398 -8.40 -82.13 -29.92
N ALA A 399 -8.73 -83.24 -30.59
CA ALA A 399 -7.95 -83.77 -31.70
C ALA A 399 -7.90 -82.76 -32.86
N ARG A 400 -9.05 -82.17 -33.23
CA ARG A 400 -9.13 -81.14 -34.26
C ARG A 400 -8.34 -79.87 -33.87
N LEU A 401 -8.46 -79.40 -32.63
CA LEU A 401 -7.72 -78.23 -32.14
C LEU A 401 -6.22 -78.49 -32.06
N THR A 402 -5.80 -79.72 -31.75
CA THR A 402 -4.40 -80.16 -31.79
C THR A 402 -3.89 -80.20 -33.22
N GLU A 403 -4.71 -80.62 -34.17
CA GLU A 403 -4.38 -80.65 -35.60
C GLU A 403 -4.35 -79.23 -36.21
N GLU A 404 -5.26 -78.34 -35.81
CA GLU A 404 -5.22 -76.91 -36.13
C GLU A 404 -4.03 -76.20 -35.46
N LEU A 405 -3.64 -76.59 -34.25
CA LEU A 405 -2.42 -76.12 -33.57
C LEU A 405 -1.17 -76.59 -34.30
N ASN A 406 -1.07 -77.87 -34.67
CA ASN A 406 0.03 -78.42 -35.46
C ASN A 406 0.10 -77.79 -36.87
N GLN A 407 -1.05 -77.47 -37.48
CA GLN A 407 -1.10 -76.72 -38.74
C GLN A 407 -0.66 -75.27 -38.57
N ARG A 408 -1.00 -74.61 -37.45
CA ARG A 408 -0.50 -73.26 -37.12
C ARG A 408 0.97 -73.28 -36.75
N GLU A 409 1.44 -74.32 -36.07
CA GLU A 409 2.84 -74.53 -35.69
C GLU A 409 3.70 -74.83 -36.92
N SER A 410 3.21 -75.61 -37.90
CA SER A 410 3.90 -75.78 -39.18
C SER A 410 3.89 -74.50 -40.04
N ARG A 411 2.81 -73.70 -40.03
CA ARG A 411 2.79 -72.37 -40.65
C ARG A 411 3.71 -71.37 -39.94
N LEU A 412 3.85 -71.45 -38.62
CA LEU A 412 4.79 -70.67 -37.81
C LEU A 412 6.25 -71.14 -38.00
N ALA A 413 6.48 -72.44 -38.22
CA ALA A 413 7.80 -72.98 -38.53
C ALA A 413 8.29 -72.50 -39.91
N ILE A 414 7.42 -72.47 -40.92
CA ILE A 414 7.72 -71.87 -42.24
C ILE A 414 7.91 -70.35 -42.12
N SER A 415 7.19 -69.67 -41.22
CA SER A 415 7.36 -68.22 -41.00
C SER A 415 8.65 -67.89 -40.23
N SER A 416 9.09 -68.71 -39.29
CA SER A 416 10.34 -68.56 -38.53
C SER A 416 11.59 -68.61 -39.41
N GLU A 417 11.66 -69.51 -40.39
CA GLU A 417 12.77 -69.54 -41.35
C GLU A 417 12.78 -68.31 -42.27
N SER A 418 11.61 -67.86 -42.72
CA SER A 418 11.47 -66.65 -43.54
C SER A 418 11.82 -65.37 -42.75
N VAL A 419 11.40 -65.27 -41.49
CA VAL A 419 11.71 -64.17 -40.57
C VAL A 419 13.20 -64.20 -40.21
N SER A 420 13.78 -65.38 -39.96
CA SER A 420 15.22 -65.55 -39.73
C SER A 420 16.06 -65.15 -40.96
N SER A 421 15.58 -65.45 -42.18
CA SER A 421 16.19 -65.00 -43.44
C SER A 421 16.10 -63.48 -43.63
N ILE A 422 14.95 -62.86 -43.33
CA ILE A 422 14.75 -61.40 -43.38
C ILE A 422 15.61 -60.69 -42.32
N ILE A 423 15.69 -61.22 -41.10
CA ILE A 423 16.54 -60.70 -40.03
C ILE A 423 18.03 -60.81 -40.42
N LYS A 424 18.48 -61.96 -40.94
CA LYS A 424 19.86 -62.11 -41.45
C LYS A 424 20.19 -61.11 -42.57
N LYS A 425 19.30 -60.93 -43.56
CA LYS A 425 19.48 -59.93 -44.63
C LYS A 425 19.44 -58.49 -44.11
N THR A 426 18.72 -58.22 -43.02
CA THR A 426 18.63 -56.88 -42.42
C THR A 426 19.86 -56.57 -41.58
N ILE A 427 20.33 -57.53 -40.76
CA ILE A 427 21.60 -57.43 -40.04
C ILE A 427 22.76 -57.20 -41.02
N GLN A 428 22.81 -57.94 -42.13
CA GLN A 428 23.89 -57.79 -43.11
C GLN A 428 23.87 -56.46 -43.85
N ARG A 429 22.68 -55.87 -44.10
CA ARG A 429 22.55 -54.51 -44.62
C ARG A 429 23.01 -53.46 -43.61
N GLU A 430 22.62 -53.60 -42.34
CA GLU A 430 23.04 -52.66 -41.28
C GLU A 430 24.55 -52.76 -40.99
N GLN A 431 25.14 -53.96 -41.02
CA GLN A 431 26.60 -54.13 -40.91
C GLN A 431 27.35 -53.45 -42.06
N ASN A 432 26.85 -53.52 -43.30
CA ASN A 432 27.45 -52.80 -44.43
C ASN A 432 27.31 -51.28 -44.29
N ARG A 433 26.16 -50.81 -43.78
CA ARG A 433 25.95 -49.38 -43.47
C ARG A 433 26.94 -48.88 -42.42
N ILE A 434 27.10 -49.61 -41.32
CA ILE A 434 28.07 -49.29 -40.27
C ILE A 434 29.50 -49.30 -40.83
N ARG A 435 29.85 -50.25 -41.71
CA ARG A 435 31.16 -50.30 -42.37
C ARG A 435 31.42 -49.05 -43.23
N ILE A 436 30.43 -48.63 -44.03
CA ILE A 436 30.52 -47.42 -44.86
C ILE A 436 30.60 -46.17 -43.96
N LEU A 437 29.80 -46.11 -42.89
CA LEU A 437 29.81 -44.98 -41.95
C LEU A 437 31.15 -44.87 -41.20
N ASN A 438 31.75 -46.00 -40.83
CA ASN A 438 33.07 -46.04 -40.21
C ASN A 438 34.19 -45.66 -41.19
N GLN A 439 34.10 -46.07 -42.46
CA GLN A 439 34.99 -45.56 -43.51
C GLN A 439 34.81 -44.04 -43.70
N ALA A 440 33.56 -43.55 -43.71
CA ALA A 440 33.26 -42.13 -43.81
C ALA A 440 33.80 -41.34 -42.61
N CYS A 441 33.65 -41.86 -41.38
CA CYS A 441 34.24 -41.30 -40.16
C CYS A 441 35.76 -41.30 -40.21
N LEU A 442 36.40 -42.38 -40.69
CA LEU A 442 37.85 -42.45 -40.89
C LEU A 442 38.33 -41.42 -41.91
N THR A 443 37.61 -41.22 -43.02
CA THR A 443 37.93 -40.13 -43.96
C THR A 443 37.69 -38.75 -43.34
N PHE A 444 36.67 -38.58 -42.49
CA PHE A 444 36.38 -37.31 -41.84
C PHE A 444 37.41 -36.96 -40.76
N THR A 445 37.89 -37.95 -40.00
CA THR A 445 38.97 -37.76 -39.01
C THR A 445 40.31 -37.53 -39.67
N LEU A 446 40.61 -38.18 -40.80
CA LEU A 446 41.79 -37.87 -41.63
C LEU A 446 41.74 -36.45 -42.19
N VAL A 447 40.58 -36.00 -42.72
CA VAL A 447 40.41 -34.63 -43.23
C VAL A 447 40.53 -33.58 -42.10
N ARG A 448 40.07 -33.89 -40.88
CA ARG A 448 40.20 -32.98 -39.71
C ARG A 448 41.63 -32.92 -39.14
N LEU A 449 42.42 -33.99 -39.29
CA LEU A 449 43.84 -34.01 -38.91
C LEU A 449 44.73 -33.28 -39.93
N THR A 450 44.34 -33.21 -41.21
CA THR A 450 45.04 -32.40 -42.23
C THR A 450 44.66 -30.91 -42.24
N VAL A 451 43.66 -30.48 -41.46
CA VAL A 451 43.26 -29.06 -41.32
C VAL A 451 43.77 -28.45 -40.01
N CYS A 452 44.40 -29.24 -39.13
CA CYS A 452 44.99 -28.80 -37.86
C CYS A 452 46.51 -29.03 -37.74
N VAL A 453 47.22 -29.14 -38.87
CA VAL A 453 48.67 -28.99 -39.02
C VAL A 453 48.89 -28.06 -40.21
#